data_AF-A0A150KW26-F1
#
_entry.id   AF-A0A150KW26-F1
#
_cell.length_a   1.000
_cell.length_b   1.000
_cell.length_c   1.000
_cell.angle_alpha   90.00
_cell.angle_beta   90.00
_cell.angle_gamma   90.00
#
_symmetry.space_group_name_H-M   'P 1'
#
loop_
_entity.id
_entity.type
_entity.pdbx_description
1 polymer ?
#
loop_
_entity_poly.entity_id
_entity_poly.type
_entity_poly.pdbx_seq_one_letter_code
_entity_poly.pdbx_strand_id
1 'polypeptide(L)'
;MKTVRVMKVVSNDASQLHSLDELMRVFCSAKRYAFHRLLEGRNAKDIIQHLPHQFRLNKRYAEDTVLLVQALISSKRELRPMRLEDVRAKIEKTAKKIESMGYPSMKAPLW
;
A
#
# COMPACT_ATOMS: atom_id res chain seq x y z
N MET A 1 3.83 21.35 -15.44
CA MET A 1 2.40 20.96 -15.37
C MET A 1 2.29 19.49 -15.77
N LYS A 2 2.05 18.55 -14.83
CA LYS A 2 1.89 17.12 -15.18
C LYS A 2 0.46 16.92 -15.68
N THR A 3 0.28 16.81 -16.98
CA THR A 3 -1.00 16.42 -17.59
C THR A 3 -1.23 14.94 -17.31
N VAL A 4 -2.03 14.62 -16.30
CA VAL A 4 -2.50 13.25 -16.08
C VAL A 4 -3.62 13.00 -17.09
N ARG A 5 -3.33 12.20 -18.12
CA ARG A 5 -4.38 11.70 -19.02
C ARG A 5 -5.06 10.54 -18.33
N VAL A 6 -6.31 10.74 -17.93
CA VAL A 6 -7.16 9.65 -17.45
C VAL A 6 -7.76 8.97 -18.67
N MET A 7 -7.33 7.73 -18.93
CA MET A 7 -7.85 6.92 -20.03
C MET A 7 -8.95 6.03 -19.45
N LYS A 8 -10.21 6.31 -19.82
CA LYS A 8 -11.35 5.49 -19.42
C LYS A 8 -11.42 4.30 -20.38
N VAL A 9 -11.13 3.10 -19.88
CA VAL A 9 -11.41 1.87 -20.63
C VAL A 9 -12.92 1.68 -20.61
N VAL A 10 -13.56 1.89 -21.75
CA VAL A 10 -15.00 1.64 -21.94
C VAL A 10 -15.11 0.37 -22.76
N SER A 11 -15.43 -0.74 -22.13
CA SER A 11 -15.83 -1.97 -22.82
C SER A 11 -17.29 -2.26 -22.53
N ASN A 12 -18.10 -2.42 -23.57
CA ASN A 12 -19.50 -2.82 -23.46
C ASN A 12 -19.69 -4.34 -23.37
N ASP A 13 -18.60 -5.11 -23.43
CA ASP A 13 -18.62 -6.57 -23.32
C ASP A 13 -18.36 -7.01 -21.87
N ALA A 14 -19.31 -7.73 -21.29
CA ALA A 14 -19.25 -8.22 -19.92
C ALA A 14 -18.07 -9.19 -19.70
N SER A 15 -17.68 -9.96 -20.72
CA SER A 15 -16.55 -10.90 -20.62
C SER A 15 -15.20 -10.18 -20.48
N GLN A 16 -15.02 -9.08 -21.23
CA GLN A 16 -13.82 -8.24 -21.13
C GLN A 16 -13.73 -7.54 -19.78
N LEU A 17 -14.86 -7.05 -19.26
CA LEU A 17 -14.92 -6.45 -17.92
C LEU A 17 -14.53 -7.47 -16.84
N HIS A 18 -15.06 -8.69 -16.91
CA HIS A 18 -14.72 -9.76 -15.97
C HIS A 18 -13.22 -10.10 -16.02
N SER A 19 -12.65 -10.23 -17.23
CA SER A 19 -11.22 -10.51 -17.42
C SER A 19 -10.34 -9.39 -16.86
N LEU A 20 -10.76 -8.13 -17.02
CA LEU A 20 -10.07 -6.98 -16.46
C LEU A 20 -10.12 -6.97 -14.93
N ASP A 21 -11.29 -7.23 -14.34
CA ASP A 21 -11.45 -7.31 -12.88
C ASP A 21 -10.60 -8.43 -12.28
N GLU A 22 -10.55 -9.58 -12.95
CA GLU A 22 -9.69 -10.68 -12.54
C GLU A 22 -8.21 -10.29 -12.61
N LEU A 23 -7.76 -9.68 -13.72
CA LEU A 23 -6.39 -9.19 -13.86
C LEU A 23 -6.03 -8.19 -12.76
N MET A 24 -6.90 -7.22 -12.49
CA MET A 24 -6.71 -6.21 -11.44
C MET A 24 -6.63 -6.85 -10.05
N ARG A 25 -7.49 -7.82 -9.76
CA ARG A 25 -7.49 -8.60 -8.51
C ARG A 25 -6.18 -9.35 -8.33
N VAL A 26 -5.73 -10.06 -9.36
CA VAL A 26 -4.47 -10.84 -9.36
C VAL A 26 -3.27 -9.91 -9.17
N PHE A 27 -3.19 -8.83 -9.94
CA PHE A 27 -2.10 -7.86 -9.85
C PHE A 27 -2.04 -7.18 -8.47
N CYS A 28 -3.18 -6.76 -7.93
CA CYS A 28 -3.23 -6.20 -6.58
C CYS A 28 -2.80 -7.21 -5.51
N SER A 29 -3.12 -8.49 -5.68
CA SER A 29 -2.71 -9.56 -4.77
C SER A 29 -1.20 -9.81 -4.84
N ALA A 30 -0.63 -9.85 -6.04
CA ALA A 30 0.81 -9.95 -6.27
C ALA A 30 1.58 -8.78 -5.62
N LYS A 31 1.05 -7.56 -5.75
CA LYS A 31 1.61 -6.36 -5.11
C LYS A 31 1.63 -6.46 -3.58
N ARG A 32 0.52 -6.91 -2.97
CA ARG A 32 0.44 -7.13 -1.51
C ARG A 32 1.45 -8.19 -1.08
N TYR A 33 1.53 -9.30 -1.81
CA TYR A 33 2.49 -10.36 -1.56
C TYR A 33 3.93 -9.84 -1.59
N ALA A 34 4.33 -9.18 -2.69
CA ALA A 34 5.67 -8.62 -2.85
C ALA A 34 6.01 -7.61 -1.74
N PHE A 35 5.04 -6.80 -1.31
CA PHE A 35 5.21 -5.85 -0.20
C PHE A 35 5.59 -6.55 1.10
N HIS A 36 4.84 -7.57 1.51
CA HIS A 36 5.17 -8.32 2.73
C HIS A 36 6.52 -9.03 2.61
N ARG A 37 6.81 -9.64 1.46
CA ARG A 37 8.07 -10.35 1.24
C ARG A 37 9.29 -9.44 1.26
N LEU A 38 9.19 -8.23 0.71
CA LEU A 38 10.26 -7.23 0.80
C LEU A 38 10.43 -6.69 2.23
N LEU A 39 9.35 -6.59 3.01
CA LEU A 39 9.45 -6.23 4.43
C LEU A 39 10.10 -7.32 5.28
N GLU A 40 9.91 -8.60 4.93
CA GLU A 40 10.61 -9.74 5.53
C GLU A 40 12.11 -9.82 5.13
N GLY A 41 12.58 -8.96 4.21
CA GLY A 41 13.97 -8.94 3.77
C GLY A 41 14.30 -9.93 2.64
N ARG A 42 13.29 -10.53 1.97
CA ARG A 42 13.55 -11.39 0.81
C ARG A 42 14.10 -10.59 -0.36
N ASN A 43 14.95 -11.24 -1.16
CA ASN A 43 15.55 -10.62 -2.33
C ASN A 43 14.49 -10.32 -3.41
N ALA A 44 14.60 -9.14 -4.02
CA ALA A 44 13.74 -8.71 -5.11
C ALA A 44 13.74 -9.69 -6.30
N LYS A 45 14.90 -10.24 -6.67
CA LYS A 45 15.05 -11.18 -7.77
C LYS A 45 14.28 -12.47 -7.54
N ASP A 46 14.32 -13.01 -6.32
CA ASP A 46 13.61 -14.24 -5.96
C ASP A 46 12.09 -14.00 -6.01
N ILE A 47 11.64 -12.82 -5.58
CA ILE A 47 10.22 -12.43 -5.66
C ILE A 47 9.80 -12.32 -7.14
N ILE A 48 10.60 -11.68 -7.99
CA ILE A 48 10.31 -11.55 -9.44
C ILE A 48 10.21 -12.93 -10.10
N GLN A 49 11.07 -13.89 -9.71
CA GLN A 49 11.00 -15.25 -10.23
C GLN A 49 9.77 -16.02 -9.72
N HIS A 50 9.36 -15.79 -8.47
CA HIS A 50 8.22 -16.49 -7.86
C HIS A 50 6.85 -15.98 -8.33
N LEU A 51 6.73 -14.67 -8.60
CA LEU A 51 5.45 -14.03 -8.93
C LEU A 51 4.73 -14.64 -10.16
N PRO A 52 5.41 -14.92 -11.30
CA PRO A 52 4.80 -15.56 -12.45
C PRO A 52 4.18 -16.92 -12.14
N HIS A 53 4.85 -17.73 -11.32
CA HIS A 53 4.36 -19.07 -10.96
C HIS A 53 3.15 -19.01 -10.03
N GLN A 54 3.17 -18.12 -9.04
CA GLN A 54 2.11 -18.01 -8.04
C GLN A 54 0.85 -17.30 -8.57
N PHE A 55 1.03 -16.26 -9.38
CA PHE A 55 -0.06 -15.36 -9.79
C PHE A 55 -0.35 -15.42 -11.29
N ARG A 56 0.31 -16.31 -12.05
CA ARG A 56 0.17 -16.41 -13.51
C ARG A 56 0.40 -15.07 -14.22
N LEU A 57 1.27 -14.23 -13.65
CA LEU A 57 1.66 -12.95 -14.22
C LEU A 57 2.78 -13.15 -15.25
N ASN A 58 2.80 -12.31 -16.27
CA ASN A 58 3.97 -12.26 -17.14
C ASN A 58 5.18 -11.67 -16.38
N LYS A 59 6.38 -11.94 -16.89
CA LYS A 59 7.63 -11.49 -16.26
C LYS A 59 7.69 -9.97 -16.10
N ARG A 60 7.25 -9.21 -17.10
CA ARG A 60 7.25 -7.75 -17.07
C ARG A 60 6.40 -7.19 -15.93
N TYR A 61 5.20 -7.71 -15.74
CA TYR A 61 4.31 -7.29 -14.66
C TYR A 61 4.86 -7.72 -13.30
N ALA A 62 5.59 -8.84 -13.20
CA ALA A 62 6.28 -9.23 -11.98
C ALA A 62 7.40 -8.23 -11.62
N GLU A 63 8.21 -7.82 -12.59
CA GLU A 63 9.24 -6.78 -12.43
C GLU A 63 8.63 -5.44 -12.02
N ASP A 64 7.59 -4.99 -12.74
CA ASP A 64 6.86 -3.75 -12.43
C ASP A 64 6.23 -3.79 -11.03
N THR A 65 5.68 -4.94 -10.62
CA THR A 65 5.13 -5.14 -9.27
C THR A 65 6.19 -4.86 -8.21
N VAL A 66 7.37 -5.45 -8.35
CA VAL A 66 8.46 -5.29 -7.37
C VAL A 66 8.99 -3.86 -7.38
N LEU A 67 9.15 -3.25 -8.55
CA LEU A 67 9.56 -1.84 -8.69
C LEU A 67 8.58 -0.88 -7.98
N LEU A 68 7.29 -1.04 -8.24
CA LEU A 68 6.23 -0.23 -7.62
C LEU A 68 6.20 -0.39 -6.10
N VAL A 69 6.41 -1.59 -5.61
CA VAL A 69 6.43 -1.88 -4.18
C VAL A 69 7.67 -1.29 -3.50
N GLN A 70 8.85 -1.38 -4.11
CA GLN A 70 10.06 -0.75 -3.59
C GLN A 70 9.92 0.77 -3.52
N ALA A 71 9.42 1.40 -4.58
CA ALA A 71 9.14 2.83 -4.60
C ALA A 71 8.12 3.23 -3.53
N LEU A 72 7.07 2.42 -3.34
CA LEU A 72 6.09 2.62 -2.28
C LEU A 72 6.74 2.54 -0.89
N ILE A 73 7.58 1.53 -0.63
CA ILE A 73 8.27 1.37 0.66
C ILE A 73 9.20 2.58 0.91
N SER A 74 9.97 3.03 -0.07
CA SER A 74 10.84 4.21 0.05
C SER A 74 10.03 5.45 0.43
N SER A 75 9.00 5.77 -0.36
CA SER A 75 8.14 6.92 -0.10
C SER A 75 7.49 6.86 1.29
N LYS A 76 7.06 5.68 1.74
CA LYS A 76 6.49 5.52 3.09
C LYS A 76 7.52 5.66 4.20
N ARG A 77 8.78 5.30 3.97
CA ARG A 77 9.89 5.51 4.93
C ARG A 77 10.22 7.00 5.05
N GLU A 78 10.33 7.70 3.93
CA GLU A 78 10.56 9.15 3.88
C GLU A 78 9.46 9.94 4.60
N LEU A 79 8.19 9.56 4.41
CA LEU A 79 7.04 10.22 5.03
C LEU A 79 6.81 9.82 6.49
N ARG A 80 7.52 8.80 7.01
CA ARG A 80 7.32 8.29 8.38
C ARG A 80 7.53 9.34 9.48
N PRO A 81 8.66 10.09 9.54
CA PRO A 81 8.92 11.04 10.63
C PRO A 81 7.87 12.14 10.70
N MET A 82 7.58 12.80 9.56
CA MET A 82 6.54 13.84 9.47
C MET A 82 5.18 13.34 9.98
N ARG A 83 4.75 12.13 9.58
CA ARG A 83 3.48 11.58 10.07
C ARG A 83 3.48 11.28 11.57
N LEU A 84 4.62 10.88 12.14
CA LEU A 84 4.72 10.65 13.58
C LEU A 84 4.55 11.96 14.36
N GLU A 85 5.14 13.04 13.88
CA GLU A 85 4.98 14.38 14.45
C GLU A 85 3.52 14.85 14.38
N ASP A 86 2.87 14.72 13.21
CA ASP A 86 1.46 15.06 13.02
C ASP A 86 0.54 14.30 13.98
N VAL A 87 0.79 12.99 14.15
CA VAL A 87 -0.01 12.15 15.04
C VAL A 87 0.23 12.53 16.50
N ARG A 88 1.47 12.80 16.91
CA ARG A 88 1.78 13.28 18.27
C ARG A 88 1.06 14.59 18.59
N ALA A 89 1.11 15.56 17.68
CA ALA A 89 0.42 16.83 17.85
C ALA A 89 -1.11 16.66 17.96
N LYS A 90 -1.69 15.72 17.22
CA LYS A 90 -3.12 15.37 17.33
C LYS A 90 -3.45 14.73 18.68
N ILE A 91 -2.62 13.79 19.15
CA ILE A 91 -2.79 13.16 20.46
C ILE A 91 -2.75 14.20 21.58
N GLU A 92 -1.79 15.12 21.54
CA GLU A 92 -1.65 16.17 22.55
C GLU A 92 -2.88 17.10 22.58
N LYS A 93 -3.36 17.53 21.41
CA LYS A 93 -4.58 18.34 21.30
C LYS A 93 -5.80 17.61 21.85
N THR A 94 -5.95 16.33 21.54
CA THR A 94 -7.05 15.51 22.06
C THR A 94 -6.95 15.31 23.57
N ALA A 95 -5.75 15.06 24.10
CA ALA A 95 -5.51 14.90 25.53
C ALA A 95 -5.89 16.16 26.32
N LYS A 96 -5.46 17.34 25.86
CA LYS A 96 -5.84 18.64 26.43
C LYS A 96 -7.35 18.87 26.43
N LYS A 97 -8.04 18.44 25.35
CA LYS A 97 -9.49 18.55 25.25
C LYS A 97 -10.21 17.63 26.25
N ILE A 98 -9.74 16.40 26.42
CA ILE A 98 -10.29 15.45 27.41
C ILE A 98 -10.16 16.02 28.83
N GLU A 99 -8.97 16.56 29.15
CA GLU A 99 -8.71 17.21 30.44
C GLU A 99 -9.65 18.40 30.68
N SER A 100 -9.85 19.27 29.67
CA SER A 100 -10.79 20.39 29.76
C SER A 100 -12.25 19.99 29.97
N MET A 101 -12.64 18.78 29.57
CA MET A 101 -13.99 18.24 29.72
C MET A 101 -14.21 17.51 31.06
N GLY A 102 -13.20 17.46 31.94
CA GLY A 102 -13.30 16.86 33.27
C GLY A 102 -13.34 15.32 33.27
N TYR A 103 -13.07 14.67 32.13
CA TYR A 103 -12.94 13.21 32.08
C TYR A 103 -11.51 12.83 32.49
N PRO A 104 -11.33 11.92 33.48
CA PRO A 104 -10.01 11.47 33.87
C PRO A 104 -9.35 10.79 32.67
N SER A 105 -8.09 11.14 32.37
CA SER A 105 -7.34 10.51 31.30
C SER A 105 -7.27 9.01 31.57
N MET A 106 -8.00 8.19 30.82
CA MET A 106 -7.79 6.75 30.82
C MET A 106 -6.38 6.53 30.25
N LYS A 107 -5.40 6.34 31.12
CA LYS A 107 -4.08 5.87 30.71
C LYS A 107 -4.30 4.54 30.01
N ALA A 108 -3.98 4.49 28.71
CA ALA A 108 -4.09 3.27 27.93
C ALA A 108 -3.29 2.17 28.65
N PRO A 109 -3.88 0.98 28.87
CA PRO A 109 -3.18 -0.09 29.53
C PRO A 109 -1.99 -0.52 28.66
N LEU A 110 -0.82 -0.56 29.29
CA LEU A 110 0.43 -1.03 28.68
C LEU A 110 0.32 -2.55 28.50
N TRP A 111 -0.02 -2.99 27.29
CA TRP A 111 0.19 -4.36 26.84
C TRP A 111 1.08 -4.32 25.60
#